data_AF-A0A834KI27-F1
#
_entry.id   AF-A0A834KI27-F1
#
_cell.length_a   1.000
_cell.length_b   1.000
_cell.length_c   1.000
_cell.angle_alpha   90.00
_cell.angle_beta   90.00
_cell.angle_gamma   90.00
#
_symmetry.space_group_name_H-M   'P 1'
#
loop_
_entity.id
_entity.type
_entity.pdbx_description
1 polymer ?
#
loop_
_entity_poly.entity_id
_entity_poly.type
_entity_poly.pdbx_seq_one_letter_code
_entity_poly.pdbx_strand_id
1 'polypeptide(L)'
;METGSRATRLLGTRLDLYREWLYRLWWGLRWRMERVIDPIDNTWHLWWCETSEARQILDSKLEAHQKIPHFRNHYELTRKNYLYRNLKRYKKLLTKSGKQAEAELCDSMPITFELPSEYRMFVEEYQKQPGSIWIVKPVGRSQGKGIFLFRRLKDLIDWKSSRIEKQQSEGPVETFVVQKYIDDPYLLAG
;
A
#
# COMPACT_ATOMS: atom_id res chain seq x y z
N MET A 1 10.61 40.97 9.54
CA MET A 1 10.10 39.64 9.13
C MET A 1 10.84 38.60 9.94
N GLU A 2 10.21 38.08 10.99
CA GLU A 2 10.84 37.11 11.89
C GLU A 2 11.13 35.80 11.15
N THR A 3 12.40 35.47 11.04
CA THR A 3 12.86 34.13 10.67
C THR A 3 12.64 33.21 11.87
N GLY A 4 11.40 32.80 12.11
CA GLY A 4 11.06 31.84 13.17
C GLY A 4 11.67 30.48 12.87
N SER A 5 12.48 29.96 13.80
CA SER A 5 12.96 28.57 13.77
C SER A 5 11.77 27.61 13.72
N ARG A 6 11.78 26.65 12.80
CA ARG A 6 10.71 25.65 12.66
C ARG A 6 11.25 24.27 13.01
N ALA A 7 10.85 23.76 14.18
CA ALA A 7 11.30 22.47 14.70
C ALA A 7 10.72 21.29 13.92
N THR A 8 11.51 20.24 13.70
CA THR A 8 11.05 19.00 13.08
C THR A 8 11.30 17.81 13.99
N ARG A 9 10.22 17.10 14.30
CA ARG A 9 10.26 15.88 15.08
C ARG A 9 10.55 14.70 14.14
N LEU A 10 11.71 14.07 14.35
CA LEU A 10 12.10 12.84 13.68
C LEU A 10 12.11 11.70 14.71
N LEU A 11 11.16 10.79 14.61
CA LEU A 11 11.13 9.55 15.38
C LEU A 11 11.03 8.37 14.41
N GLY A 12 11.78 7.29 14.71
CA GLY A 12 11.60 6.00 14.06
C GLY A 12 12.03 5.86 12.59
N THR A 13 12.65 6.85 11.96
CA THR A 13 13.06 6.72 10.55
C THR A 13 14.30 5.82 10.40
N ARG A 14 14.10 4.61 9.86
CA ARG A 14 15.19 3.67 9.52
C ARG A 14 16.05 4.09 8.31
N LEU A 15 15.78 5.25 7.71
CA LEU A 15 16.35 5.65 6.43
C LEU A 15 17.18 6.93 6.61
N ASP A 16 18.49 6.74 6.80
CA ASP A 16 19.47 7.82 6.92
C ASP A 16 19.48 8.76 5.70
N LEU A 17 19.05 8.28 4.53
CA LEU A 17 18.91 9.07 3.29
C LEU A 17 17.96 10.26 3.41
N TYR A 18 16.93 10.19 4.25
CA TYR A 18 16.01 11.32 4.42
C TYR A 18 16.64 12.45 5.22
N ARG A 19 17.62 12.16 6.08
CA ARG A 19 18.33 13.20 6.81
C ARG A 19 19.04 14.11 5.83
N GLU A 20 19.83 13.57 4.91
CA GLU A 20 20.54 14.39 3.92
C GLU A 20 19.59 15.22 3.03
N TRP A 21 18.47 14.63 2.59
CA TRP A 21 17.50 15.37 1.78
C TRP A 21 16.82 16.49 2.57
N LEU A 22 16.40 16.23 3.81
CA LEU A 22 15.82 17.24 4.69
C LEU A 22 16.83 18.34 5.05
N TYR A 23 18.09 17.99 5.29
CA TYR A 23 19.16 18.97 5.50
C TYR A 23 19.34 19.87 4.28
N ARG A 24 19.34 19.32 3.06
CA ARG A 24 19.46 20.10 1.82
C ARG A 24 18.24 20.99 1.56
N LEU A 25 17.03 20.46 1.76
CA LEU A 25 15.78 21.21 1.61
C LEU A 25 15.71 22.38 2.61
N TRP A 26 16.09 22.15 3.87
CA TRP A 26 16.01 23.15 4.93
C TRP A 26 17.13 24.17 4.92
N TRP A 27 18.33 23.80 4.46
CA TRP A 27 19.40 24.77 4.20
C TRP A 27 18.96 25.82 3.18
N GLY A 28 18.29 25.38 2.11
CA GLY A 28 17.73 26.30 1.10
C GLY A 28 16.60 27.18 1.60
N LEU A 29 15.84 26.73 2.61
CA LEU A 29 14.69 27.45 3.17
C LEU A 29 15.03 28.34 4.40
N ARG A 30 16.29 28.33 4.89
CA ARG A 30 16.73 28.95 6.16
C ARG A 30 16.03 28.39 7.41
N TRP A 31 15.67 27.10 7.39
CA TRP A 31 15.04 26.45 8.54
C TRP A 31 16.11 25.77 9.40
N ARG A 32 15.98 25.88 10.73
CA ARG A 32 16.85 25.18 11.66
C ARG A 32 16.22 23.84 12.04
N MET A 33 16.97 22.76 11.83
CA MET A 33 16.57 21.42 12.24
C MET A 33 16.81 21.24 13.74
N GLU A 34 15.78 21.43 14.54
CA GLU A 34 15.79 21.09 15.95
C GLU A 34 15.03 19.78 16.14
N ARG A 35 15.74 18.76 16.65
CA ARG A 35 15.13 17.48 17.02
C ARG A 35 14.34 17.71 18.30
N VAL A 36 13.03 17.53 18.22
CA VAL A 36 12.18 17.42 19.41
C VAL A 36 12.44 16.05 20.04
N ILE A 37 13.07 16.04 21.21
CA ILE A 37 13.40 14.82 21.97
C ILE A 37 12.30 14.49 22.98
N ASP A 38 11.64 15.51 23.52
CA ASP A 38 10.57 15.34 24.49
C ASP A 38 9.29 14.82 23.82
N PRO A 39 8.75 13.67 24.26
CA PRO A 39 7.51 13.13 23.72
C PRO A 39 6.30 14.05 23.87
N ILE A 40 6.29 14.93 24.89
CA ILE A 40 5.18 15.80 25.29
C ILE A 40 5.24 17.16 24.59
N ASP A 41 6.40 17.53 24.03
CA ASP A 41 6.57 18.79 23.31
C ASP A 41 5.79 18.79 21.99
N ASN A 42 4.82 19.71 21.91
CA ASN A 42 3.92 19.94 20.79
C ASN A 42 4.32 21.13 19.89
N THR A 43 5.50 21.74 20.10
CA THR A 43 5.99 22.88 19.29
C THR A 43 6.55 22.48 17.91
N TRP A 44 6.39 21.21 17.52
CA TRP A 44 6.88 20.66 16.25
C TRP A 44 6.07 21.18 15.06
N HIS A 45 6.73 21.38 13.92
CA HIS A 45 6.07 21.82 12.69
C HIS A 45 5.87 20.66 11.71
N LEU A 46 6.82 19.74 11.65
CA LEU A 46 6.74 18.52 10.87
C LEU A 46 7.01 17.33 11.79
N TRP A 47 6.12 16.34 11.76
CA TRP A 47 6.37 15.04 12.37
C TRP A 47 6.56 14.02 11.28
N TRP A 48 7.81 13.62 11.06
CA TRP A 48 8.14 12.58 10.10
C TRP A 48 8.22 11.24 10.82
N CYS A 49 7.32 10.33 10.49
CA CYS A 49 7.16 9.04 11.17
C CYS A 49 6.83 7.90 10.20
N GLU A 50 6.88 6.67 10.71
CA GLU A 50 6.38 5.48 10.03
C GLU A 50 4.84 5.45 10.02
N THR A 51 4.24 4.63 9.13
CA THR A 51 2.78 4.54 8.97
C THR A 51 2.06 4.01 10.22
N SER A 52 2.73 3.22 11.05
CA SER A 52 2.21 2.70 12.33
C SER A 52 1.93 3.81 13.34
N GLU A 53 2.85 4.76 13.47
CA GLU A 53 2.75 5.92 14.37
C GLU A 53 1.82 7.00 13.79
N ALA A 54 1.85 7.19 12.47
CA ALA A 54 1.04 8.19 11.78
C ALA A 54 -0.45 8.08 12.13
N ARG A 55 -0.98 6.87 12.33
CA ARG A 55 -2.38 6.66 12.71
C ARG A 55 -2.72 7.30 14.05
N GLN A 56 -1.90 7.06 15.07
CA GLN A 56 -2.15 7.56 16.43
C GLN A 56 -2.12 9.10 16.44
N ILE A 57 -1.15 9.69 15.75
CA ILE A 57 -0.98 11.14 15.72
C ILE A 57 -2.10 11.78 14.90
N LEU A 58 -2.45 11.21 13.75
CA LEU A 58 -3.54 11.74 12.92
C LEU A 58 -4.91 11.65 13.61
N ASP A 59 -5.10 10.71 14.55
CA ASP A 59 -6.31 10.61 15.38
C ASP A 59 -6.40 11.69 16.47
N SER A 60 -5.29 12.35 16.79
CA SER A 60 -5.25 13.51 17.68
C SER A 60 -5.59 14.82 16.95
N LYS A 61 -5.90 15.88 17.72
CA LYS A 61 -6.12 17.22 17.16
C LYS A 61 -4.78 17.88 16.87
N LEU A 62 -4.50 18.11 15.60
CA LEU A 62 -3.31 18.84 15.16
C LEU A 62 -3.55 20.36 15.17
N GLU A 63 -2.51 21.11 15.50
CA GLU A 63 -2.50 22.56 15.34
C GLU A 63 -2.31 22.96 13.87
N ALA A 64 -2.68 24.20 13.51
CA ALA A 64 -2.63 24.67 12.12
C ALA A 64 -1.21 24.61 11.51
N HIS A 65 -0.19 24.81 12.35
CA HIS A 65 1.22 24.81 11.96
C HIS A 65 1.82 23.40 11.84
N GLN A 66 1.18 22.40 12.46
CA GLN A 66 1.64 21.02 12.51
C GLN A 66 1.29 20.27 11.21
N LYS A 67 2.26 19.53 10.67
CA LYS A 67 2.14 18.74 9.44
C LYS A 67 2.72 17.34 9.62
N ILE A 68 2.11 16.37 8.95
CA ILE A 68 2.54 14.97 8.92
C ILE A 68 2.53 14.52 7.46
N PRO A 69 3.55 13.79 6.96
CA PRO A 69 3.63 13.36 5.56
C PRO A 69 2.76 12.13 5.26
N HIS A 70 1.65 11.96 6.00
CA HIS A 70 0.73 10.82 5.84
C HIS A 70 -0.70 11.33 5.83
N PHE A 71 -1.53 10.75 4.96
CA PHE A 71 -2.96 10.98 4.97
C PHE A 71 -3.67 9.94 5.83
N ARG A 72 -4.72 10.40 6.52
CA ARG A 72 -5.66 9.50 7.19
C ARG A 72 -6.27 8.56 6.14
N ASN A 73 -6.42 7.29 6.46
CA ASN A 73 -6.93 6.25 5.55
C ASN A 73 -6.10 6.01 4.28
N HIS A 74 -4.81 6.35 4.25
CA HIS A 74 -3.92 6.06 3.11
C HIS A 74 -3.92 4.59 2.66
N TYR A 75 -4.28 3.68 3.57
CA TYR A 75 -4.40 2.24 3.30
C TYR A 75 -5.44 1.90 2.22
N GLU A 76 -6.41 2.77 1.95
CA GLU A 76 -7.42 2.57 0.90
C GLU A 76 -6.81 2.45 -0.50
N LEU A 77 -5.67 3.11 -0.74
CA LEU A 77 -4.96 3.05 -2.02
C LEU A 77 -3.66 2.24 -1.96
N THR A 78 -3.07 2.07 -0.77
CA THR A 78 -1.76 1.43 -0.60
C THR A 78 -1.84 -0.05 -0.23
N ARG A 79 -2.97 -0.53 0.32
CA ARG A 79 -3.21 -1.97 0.53
C ARG A 79 -3.79 -2.59 -0.73
N LYS A 80 -3.25 -3.73 -1.14
CA LYS A 80 -3.58 -4.38 -2.42
C LYS A 80 -5.07 -4.69 -2.60
N ASN A 81 -5.71 -5.24 -1.56
CA ASN A 81 -7.14 -5.57 -1.62
C ASN A 81 -8.03 -4.34 -1.66
N TYR A 82 -7.71 -3.28 -0.90
CA TYR A 82 -8.48 -2.04 -0.92
C TYR A 82 -8.30 -1.28 -2.22
N LEU A 83 -7.09 -1.21 -2.78
CA LEU A 83 -6.87 -0.64 -4.10
C LEU A 83 -7.76 -1.33 -5.15
N TYR A 84 -7.73 -2.67 -5.18
CA TYR A 84 -8.59 -3.47 -6.06
C TYR A 84 -10.08 -3.20 -5.84
N ARG A 85 -10.57 -3.25 -4.60
CA ARG A 85 -11.98 -3.00 -4.27
C ARG A 85 -12.43 -1.58 -4.60
N ASN A 86 -11.54 -0.60 -4.42
CA ASN A 86 -11.83 0.79 -4.72
C ASN A 86 -11.89 1.04 -6.22
N LEU A 87 -10.93 0.52 -6.99
CA LEU A 87 -11.00 0.59 -8.46
C LEU A 87 -12.21 -0.14 -9.03
N LYS A 88 -12.55 -1.33 -8.51
CA LYS A 88 -13.76 -2.08 -8.91
C LYS A 88 -15.05 -1.29 -8.61
N ARG A 89 -15.13 -0.63 -7.45
CA ARG A 89 -16.25 0.24 -7.08
C ARG A 89 -16.31 1.49 -7.96
N TYR A 90 -15.17 2.13 -8.18
CA TYR A 90 -15.05 3.35 -8.97
C TYR A 90 -15.44 3.13 -10.43
N LYS A 91 -14.95 2.06 -11.07
CA LYS A 91 -15.35 1.66 -12.42
C LYS A 91 -16.87 1.51 -12.53
N LYS A 92 -17.51 0.80 -11.60
CA LYS A 92 -18.97 0.62 -11.58
C LYS A 92 -19.73 1.94 -11.47
N LEU A 93 -19.24 2.89 -10.67
CA LEU A 93 -19.84 4.22 -10.56
C LEU A 93 -19.75 4.98 -11.87
N LEU A 94 -18.56 4.99 -12.50
CA LEU A 94 -18.35 5.67 -13.78
C LEU A 94 -19.24 5.11 -14.89
N THR A 95 -19.34 3.78 -15.02
CA THR A 95 -20.25 3.14 -15.99
C THR A 95 -21.71 3.54 -15.76
N LYS A 96 -22.17 3.56 -14.49
CA LYS A 96 -23.54 3.99 -14.16
C LYS A 96 -23.79 5.46 -14.47
N SER A 97 -22.77 6.31 -14.35
CA SER A 97 -22.85 7.74 -14.66
C SER A 97 -22.61 8.06 -16.14
N GLY A 98 -22.54 7.06 -17.03
CA GLY A 98 -22.33 7.25 -18.47
C GLY A 98 -20.91 7.68 -18.84
N LYS A 99 -19.96 7.65 -17.90
CA LYS A 99 -18.57 8.06 -18.11
C LYS A 99 -17.69 6.92 -18.59
N GLN A 100 -18.01 6.40 -19.77
CA GLN A 100 -17.39 5.17 -20.29
C GLN A 100 -15.87 5.29 -20.48
N ALA A 101 -15.39 6.41 -21.06
CA ALA A 101 -13.95 6.63 -21.28
C ALA A 101 -13.13 6.65 -19.97
N GLU A 102 -13.65 7.27 -18.90
CA GLU A 102 -12.99 7.24 -17.59
C GLU A 102 -13.04 5.82 -16.97
N ALA A 103 -14.12 5.07 -17.21
CA ALA A 103 -14.26 3.71 -16.69
C ALA A 103 -13.25 2.74 -17.32
N GLU A 104 -12.91 2.93 -18.59
CA GLU A 104 -11.89 2.14 -19.31
C GLU A 104 -10.48 2.34 -18.76
N LEU A 105 -10.16 3.51 -18.19
CA LEU A 105 -8.87 3.72 -17.52
C LEU A 105 -8.67 2.78 -16.33
N CYS A 106 -9.75 2.30 -15.71
CA CYS A 106 -9.69 1.33 -14.61
C CYS A 106 -9.26 -0.07 -15.10
N ASP A 107 -9.32 -0.36 -16.41
CA ASP A 107 -8.87 -1.63 -17.00
C ASP A 107 -7.35 -1.77 -17.09
N SER A 108 -6.61 -0.72 -16.70
CA SER A 108 -5.17 -0.79 -16.45
C SER A 108 -4.80 -1.72 -15.29
N MET A 109 -5.74 -2.03 -14.38
CA MET A 109 -5.53 -3.05 -13.35
C MET A 109 -5.81 -4.44 -13.92
N PRO A 110 -4.87 -5.39 -13.88
CA PRO A 110 -5.12 -6.75 -14.34
C PRO A 110 -6.26 -7.40 -13.54
N ILE A 111 -6.92 -8.39 -14.15
CA ILE A 111 -8.01 -9.15 -13.51
C ILE A 111 -7.54 -9.65 -12.14
N THR A 112 -8.26 -9.28 -11.09
CA THR A 112 -7.86 -9.48 -9.69
C THR A 112 -9.03 -9.98 -8.86
N PHE A 113 -8.75 -10.84 -7.87
CA PHE A 113 -9.70 -11.38 -6.92
C PHE A 113 -9.11 -11.41 -5.51
N GLU A 114 -9.91 -11.14 -4.48
CA GLU A 114 -9.52 -11.24 -3.07
C GLU A 114 -9.89 -12.60 -2.48
N LEU A 115 -8.89 -13.39 -2.05
CA LEU A 115 -9.09 -14.69 -1.42
C LEU A 115 -9.02 -14.61 0.11
N PRO A 116 -9.90 -15.33 0.84
CA PRO A 116 -10.79 -16.39 0.33
C PRO A 116 -12.16 -15.91 -0.20
N SER A 117 -12.54 -14.65 0.01
CA SER A 117 -13.90 -14.13 -0.24
C SER A 117 -14.40 -14.30 -1.67
N GLU A 118 -13.51 -14.22 -2.66
CA GLU A 118 -13.85 -14.25 -4.09
C GLU A 118 -13.37 -15.53 -4.78
N TYR A 119 -13.08 -16.61 -4.03
CA TYR A 119 -12.55 -17.86 -4.58
C TYR A 119 -13.41 -18.44 -5.71
N ARG A 120 -14.73 -18.48 -5.53
CA ARG A 120 -15.66 -19.01 -6.54
C ARG A 120 -15.58 -18.22 -7.86
N MET A 121 -15.59 -16.89 -7.77
CA MET A 121 -15.47 -16.00 -8.95
C MET A 121 -14.10 -16.16 -9.62
N PHE A 122 -13.04 -16.31 -8.84
CA PHE A 122 -11.71 -16.60 -9.37
C PHE A 122 -11.67 -17.92 -10.15
N VAL A 123 -12.24 -19.00 -9.61
CA VAL A 123 -12.25 -20.31 -10.28
C VAL A 123 -13.04 -20.27 -11.59
N GLU A 124 -14.18 -19.58 -11.61
CA GLU A 124 -14.97 -19.35 -12.83
C GLU A 124 -14.15 -18.63 -13.91
N GLU A 125 -13.40 -17.59 -13.53
CA GLU A 125 -12.58 -16.84 -14.48
C GLU A 125 -11.34 -17.62 -14.93
N TYR A 126 -10.71 -18.37 -14.02
CA TYR A 126 -9.59 -19.26 -14.32
C TYR A 126 -9.96 -20.30 -15.39
N GLN A 127 -11.17 -20.87 -15.31
CA GLN A 127 -11.65 -21.87 -16.27
C GLN A 127 -11.83 -21.31 -17.69
N LYS A 128 -12.10 -20.00 -17.84
CA LYS A 128 -12.22 -19.36 -19.16
C LYS A 128 -10.87 -19.16 -19.87
N GLN A 129 -9.77 -19.17 -19.11
CA GLN A 129 -8.44 -18.83 -19.63
C GLN A 129 -7.41 -19.91 -19.25
N PRO A 130 -7.60 -21.17 -19.70
CA PRO A 130 -6.73 -22.27 -19.34
C PRO A 130 -5.27 -22.00 -19.76
N GLY A 131 -4.33 -22.35 -18.89
CA GLY A 131 -2.90 -22.14 -19.13
C GLY A 131 -2.35 -20.75 -18.76
N SER A 132 -3.22 -19.78 -18.44
CA SER A 132 -2.81 -18.46 -17.98
C SER A 132 -1.99 -18.54 -16.68
N ILE A 133 -1.01 -17.64 -16.55
CA ILE A 133 -0.22 -17.49 -15.32
C ILE A 133 -0.96 -16.54 -14.38
N TRP A 134 -1.02 -16.92 -13.11
CA TRP A 134 -1.60 -16.13 -12.04
C TRP A 134 -0.56 -15.88 -10.95
N ILE A 135 -0.65 -14.72 -10.31
CA ILE A 135 0.23 -14.30 -9.23
C ILE A 135 -0.57 -14.06 -7.95
N VAL A 136 -0.16 -14.73 -6.87
CA VAL A 136 -0.66 -14.52 -5.52
C VAL A 136 0.20 -13.48 -4.82
N LYS A 137 -0.43 -12.51 -4.16
CA LYS A 137 0.26 -11.47 -3.39
C LYS A 137 -0.41 -11.33 -2.02
N PRO A 138 0.32 -11.46 -0.89
CA PRO A 138 -0.23 -11.17 0.43
C PRO A 138 -0.61 -9.69 0.55
N VAL A 139 -1.78 -9.42 1.14
CA VAL A 139 -2.35 -8.06 1.17
C VAL A 139 -1.46 -7.07 1.95
N GLY A 140 -0.97 -7.49 3.11
CA GLY A 140 -0.21 -6.63 4.04
C GLY A 140 1.32 -6.74 3.94
N ARG A 141 1.87 -7.50 2.97
CA ARG A 141 3.32 -7.67 2.83
C ARG A 141 3.89 -6.85 1.67
N SER A 142 5.18 -6.52 1.74
CA SER A 142 5.94 -5.77 0.73
C SER A 142 7.23 -6.52 0.36
N GLN A 143 8.05 -5.93 -0.52
CA GLN A 143 9.36 -6.48 -0.93
C GLN A 143 9.31 -7.85 -1.62
N GLY A 144 8.19 -8.18 -2.27
CA GLY A 144 8.01 -9.49 -2.94
C GLY A 144 7.84 -10.69 -2.00
N LYS A 145 7.88 -10.48 -0.68
CA LYS A 145 7.81 -11.58 0.29
C LYS A 145 6.46 -12.28 0.26
N GLY A 146 6.48 -13.58 -0.03
CA GLY A 146 5.30 -14.41 -0.10
C GLY A 146 4.52 -14.32 -1.41
N ILE A 147 5.09 -13.68 -2.44
CA ILE A 147 4.58 -13.81 -3.80
C ILE A 147 4.73 -15.25 -4.28
N PHE A 148 3.76 -15.73 -5.02
CA PHE A 148 3.76 -17.06 -5.62
C PHE A 148 3.09 -17.02 -6.99
N LEU A 149 3.71 -17.63 -7.99
CA LEU A 149 3.13 -17.75 -9.33
C LEU A 149 2.63 -19.18 -9.52
N PHE A 150 1.49 -19.33 -10.19
CA PHE A 150 0.94 -20.63 -10.52
C PHE A 150 0.24 -20.61 -11.88
N ARG A 151 0.23 -21.77 -12.53
CA ARG A 151 -0.56 -22.03 -13.74
C ARG A 151 -1.70 -22.99 -13.47
N ARG A 152 -1.49 -23.98 -12.60
CA ARG A 152 -2.49 -25.00 -12.28
C ARG A 152 -3.14 -24.67 -10.95
N LEU A 153 -4.45 -24.82 -10.88
CA LEU A 153 -5.20 -24.61 -9.64
C LEU A 153 -4.70 -25.49 -8.47
N LYS A 154 -4.22 -26.70 -8.77
CA LYS A 154 -3.61 -27.59 -7.77
C LYS A 154 -2.42 -26.93 -7.06
N ASP A 155 -1.57 -26.21 -7.79
CA ASP A 155 -0.39 -25.57 -7.22
C ASP A 155 -0.79 -24.48 -6.20
N LEU A 156 -1.91 -23.77 -6.43
CA LEU A 156 -2.46 -22.80 -5.48
C LEU A 156 -2.99 -23.48 -4.20
N ILE A 157 -3.67 -24.62 -4.35
CA ILE A 157 -4.22 -25.39 -3.22
C ILE A 157 -3.07 -25.92 -2.35
N ASP A 158 -2.10 -26.58 -2.97
CA ASP A 158 -0.93 -27.14 -2.28
C ASP A 158 -0.14 -26.03 -1.57
N TRP A 159 0.06 -24.89 -2.24
CA TRP A 159 0.70 -23.71 -1.65
C TRP A 159 -0.05 -23.19 -0.42
N LYS A 160 -1.38 -23.08 -0.48
CA LYS A 160 -2.22 -22.63 0.63
C LYS A 160 -2.16 -23.60 1.81
N SER A 161 -2.27 -24.91 1.55
CA SER A 161 -2.19 -25.95 2.59
C SER A 161 -0.85 -25.91 3.33
N SER A 162 0.26 -25.82 2.59
CA SER A 162 1.62 -25.74 3.19
C SER A 162 1.81 -24.52 4.11
N ARG A 163 1.06 -23.44 3.88
CA ARG A 163 1.10 -22.25 4.74
C ARG A 163 0.24 -22.38 5.98
N ILE A 164 -0.92 -23.03 5.86
CA ILE A 164 -1.78 -23.34 7.00
C ILE A 164 -1.03 -24.28 7.96
N GLU A 165 -0.35 -25.30 7.43
CA GLU A 165 0.47 -26.22 8.23
C GLU A 165 1.63 -25.53 8.96
N LYS A 166 2.25 -24.52 8.32
CA LYS A 166 3.33 -23.72 8.93
C LYS A 166 2.83 -22.66 9.90
N GLN A 167 1.59 -22.20 9.76
CA GLN A 167 0.92 -21.30 10.70
C GLN A 167 0.19 -22.12 11.76
N GLN A 168 0.94 -22.78 12.66
CA GLN A 168 0.39 -23.47 13.84
C GLN A 168 -0.17 -22.53 14.92
N SER A 169 -0.65 -21.33 14.59
CA SER A 169 -1.02 -20.31 15.57
C SER A 169 -2.35 -19.65 15.26
N GLU A 170 -3.12 -19.32 16.32
CA GLU A 170 -4.40 -18.61 16.43
C GLU A 170 -4.44 -17.20 15.79
N GLY A 171 -3.83 -17.03 14.62
CA GLY A 171 -3.80 -15.79 13.87
C GLY A 171 -5.01 -15.64 12.94
N PRO A 172 -5.35 -14.41 12.54
CA PRO A 172 -6.38 -14.17 11.55
C PRO A 172 -6.00 -14.82 10.21
N VAL A 173 -7.01 -15.37 9.51
CA VAL A 173 -6.84 -15.98 8.18
C VAL A 173 -6.14 -15.01 7.24
N GLU A 174 -4.96 -15.39 6.74
CA GLU A 174 -4.18 -14.53 5.84
C GLU A 174 -4.98 -14.29 4.54
N THR A 175 -5.17 -13.01 4.21
CA THR A 175 -5.87 -12.58 3.00
C THR A 175 -4.86 -12.34 1.88
N PHE A 176 -5.20 -12.79 0.68
CA PHE A 176 -4.35 -12.63 -0.51
C PHE A 176 -5.16 -12.01 -1.66
N VAL A 177 -4.45 -11.34 -2.57
CA VAL A 177 -5.00 -11.06 -3.90
C VAL A 177 -4.40 -12.03 -4.89
N VAL A 178 -5.26 -12.60 -5.73
CA VAL A 178 -4.87 -13.39 -6.90
C VAL A 178 -5.13 -12.53 -8.12
N GLN A 179 -4.12 -12.36 -8.95
CA GLN A 179 -4.17 -11.45 -10.09
C GLN A 179 -3.62 -12.15 -11.33
N LYS A 180 -4.21 -11.91 -12.50
CA LYS A 180 -3.68 -12.40 -13.77
C LYS A 180 -2.29 -11.79 -13.98
N TYR A 181 -1.31 -12.64 -14.27
CA TYR A 181 0.05 -12.19 -14.53
C TYR A 181 0.13 -11.54 -15.92
N ILE A 182 0.95 -10.50 -16.05
CA ILE A 182 1.26 -9.87 -17.33
C ILE A 182 2.41 -10.66 -17.94
N ASP A 183 2.11 -11.49 -18.92
CA ASP A 183 3.03 -12.46 -19.53
C ASP A 183 3.85 -11.89 -20.70
N ASP A 184 3.47 -10.73 -21.22
CA ASP A 184 4.21 -9.97 -22.24
C ASP A 184 4.60 -8.56 -21.72
N PRO A 185 5.54 -8.46 -20.76
CA PRO A 185 6.03 -7.18 -20.30
C PRO A 185 6.96 -6.53 -21.34
N TYR A 186 6.98 -5.20 -21.37
CA TYR A 186 7.98 -4.48 -22.16
C TYR A 186 9.39 -4.76 -21.62
N LEU A 187 10.25 -5.33 -22.47
CA LEU A 187 11.61 -5.75 -22.13
C LEU A 187 12.64 -4.66 -22.44
N LEU A 188 13.58 -4.46 -21.53
CA LEU A 188 14.73 -3.56 -21.71
C LEU A 188 15.99 -4.42 -21.74
N ALA A 189 16.53 -4.62 -22.96
CA ALA A 189 17.69 -5.47 -23.22
C ALA A 189 17.49 -6.98 -22.94
N GLY A 190 16.25 -7.47 -23.01
CA GLY A 190 15.85 -8.86 -22.77
C GLY A 190 15.12 -9.04 -21.46
#